data_AF-A0AAE0WJD5-F1
#
_entry.id   AF-A0AAE0WJD5-F1
#
_cell.length_a   1.000
_cell.length_b   1.000
_cell.length_c   1.000
_cell.angle_alpha   90.00
_cell.angle_beta   90.00
_cell.angle_gamma   90.00
#
_symmetry.space_group_name_H-M   'P 1'
#
loop_
_entity.id
_entity.type
_entity.pdbx_description
1 polymer ?
#
loop_
_entity_poly.entity_id
_entity_poly.type
_entity_poly.pdbx_seq_one_letter_code
_entity_poly.pdbx_strand_id
1 'polypeptide(L)'
;MDARAYLQSQGWQGDGHSLDHTGRGIKKPLLVSKKVDVLGVGVNKHQAVSDQWWLRAYDQGLTDFGTGKQSLLGQVQKHGIAMGGLYGRFVKGEGVAGTFGESLSSTPAGTITPSEIEQHVSGKDGRSAVDMASATLKRKREHVRSVDKRAKQRTKEDSKSDDRVKRLVGKAQRRGLLPSKSREPIATERARSDVKGDLAKIMATLSASSKFQVDINLAAVGNDTAKKRARSAAKHEFRRVARAHLGTASEDASTRRARKEQEGASEAKRDVDKASRTARNLASMQARREGKNARRLQRAQSQDNPSTVNDMADGAISLSPDVVVVVDTQGDDALANTATNGSSSPAAATIQEGDYATARSHIASQTPFSFVNTRGKQIFERTPGDRVPEDPKWWADTDTKALPKPVREARRRWRSAQREDRHGSSRNAAESKKVETDSDETKAARVARRAQKDAKEAKQVEKERKRQARKTKSSA
;
A
#
# COMPACT_ATOMS: atom_id res chain seq x y z
N MET A 1 -9.53 -42.93 54.58
CA MET A 1 -10.60 -42.53 53.63
C MET A 1 -9.97 -42.21 52.30
N ASP A 2 -10.41 -42.86 51.22
CA ASP A 2 -9.89 -42.61 49.89
C ASP A 2 -10.70 -41.48 49.22
N ALA A 3 -10.11 -40.28 49.18
CA ALA A 3 -10.78 -39.08 48.69
C ALA A 3 -11.16 -39.19 47.20
N ARG A 4 -10.41 -39.97 46.41
CA ARG A 4 -10.71 -40.17 44.99
C ARG A 4 -11.96 -41.01 44.79
N ALA A 5 -12.10 -42.09 45.54
CA ALA A 5 -13.28 -42.94 45.50
C ALA A 5 -14.54 -42.16 45.93
N TYR A 6 -14.42 -41.32 46.97
CA TYR A 6 -15.51 -40.45 47.40
C TYR A 6 -15.91 -39.43 46.31
N LEU A 7 -14.95 -38.74 45.71
CA LEU A 7 -15.24 -37.77 44.63
C LEU A 7 -15.79 -38.45 43.36
N GLN A 8 -15.30 -39.63 43.01
CA GLN A 8 -15.86 -40.42 41.90
C GLN A 8 -17.32 -40.84 42.16
N SER A 9 -17.66 -41.19 43.41
CA SER A 9 -19.05 -41.47 43.78
C SER A 9 -19.95 -40.24 43.67
N GLN A 10 -19.38 -39.04 43.83
CA GLN A 10 -20.05 -37.75 43.63
C GLN A 10 -20.03 -37.27 42.15
N GLY A 11 -19.67 -38.15 41.21
CA GLY A 11 -19.72 -37.86 39.77
C GLY A 11 -18.47 -37.19 39.20
N TRP A 12 -17.37 -37.09 39.97
CA TRP A 12 -16.11 -36.55 39.44
C TRP A 12 -15.44 -37.54 38.47
N GLN A 13 -15.31 -37.13 37.20
CA GLN A 13 -14.75 -37.95 36.13
C GLN A 13 -13.21 -37.91 36.04
N GLY A 14 -12.55 -37.30 37.02
CA GLY A 14 -11.09 -37.20 37.11
C GLY A 14 -10.52 -35.89 36.58
N ASP A 15 -9.18 -35.84 36.49
CA ASP A 15 -8.44 -34.61 36.20
C ASP A 15 -8.87 -33.97 34.87
N GLY A 16 -9.16 -32.66 34.94
CA GLY A 16 -9.59 -31.85 33.79
C GLY A 16 -11.09 -31.86 33.51
N HIS A 17 -11.90 -32.57 34.31
CA HIS A 17 -13.37 -32.49 34.27
C HIS A 17 -13.88 -31.73 35.50
N SER A 18 -14.86 -30.86 35.28
CA SER A 18 -15.61 -30.21 36.35
C SER A 18 -16.40 -31.27 37.14
N LEU A 19 -16.69 -31.00 38.42
CA LEU A 19 -17.61 -31.85 39.20
C LEU A 19 -19.04 -31.85 38.64
N ASP A 20 -19.35 -30.92 37.74
CA ASP A 20 -20.62 -30.84 37.04
C ASP A 20 -20.74 -31.95 35.97
N HIS A 21 -21.86 -32.65 35.99
CA HIS A 21 -22.25 -33.73 35.06
C HIS A 21 -22.35 -33.26 33.61
N THR A 22 -22.40 -31.95 33.37
CA THR A 22 -22.50 -31.38 32.02
C THR A 22 -21.21 -31.46 31.20
N GLY A 23 -20.11 -31.99 31.76
CA GLY A 23 -18.88 -32.27 31.01
C GLY A 23 -18.17 -31.01 30.46
N ARG A 24 -18.43 -29.84 31.07
CA ARG A 24 -17.87 -28.54 30.64
C ARG A 24 -16.44 -28.29 31.08
N GLY A 25 -15.84 -29.22 31.82
CA GLY A 25 -14.43 -29.14 32.23
C GLY A 25 -13.49 -29.14 31.03
N ILE A 26 -12.52 -28.23 31.05
CA ILE A 26 -11.54 -28.13 29.97
C ILE A 26 -10.40 -29.11 30.28
N LYS A 27 -10.49 -30.33 29.74
CA LYS A 27 -9.47 -31.38 29.89
C LYS A 27 -8.07 -30.95 29.45
N LYS A 28 -7.98 -29.95 28.58
CA LYS A 28 -6.72 -29.33 28.15
C LYS A 28 -6.62 -27.96 28.79
N PRO A 29 -5.57 -27.66 29.59
CA PRO A 29 -5.37 -26.29 30.05
C PRO A 29 -5.40 -25.38 28.82
N LEU A 30 -6.15 -24.27 28.89
CA LEU A 30 -6.20 -23.31 27.80
C LEU A 30 -4.75 -22.92 27.50
N LEU A 31 -4.23 -23.37 26.36
CA LEU A 31 -2.98 -22.84 25.83
C LEU A 31 -3.31 -21.41 25.41
N VAL A 32 -3.27 -20.50 26.38
CA VAL A 32 -3.16 -19.08 26.12
C VAL A 32 -1.85 -18.96 25.38
N SER A 33 -1.92 -18.79 24.05
CA SER A 33 -0.74 -18.55 23.22
C SER A 33 0.07 -17.46 23.91
N LYS A 34 1.30 -17.75 24.34
CA LYS A 34 2.14 -16.76 25.01
C LYS A 34 2.18 -15.52 24.12
N LYS A 35 1.47 -14.46 24.55
CA LYS A 35 1.44 -13.20 23.83
C LYS A 35 2.81 -12.58 24.04
N VAL A 36 3.66 -12.61 23.01
CA VAL A 36 5.04 -12.07 23.04
C VAL A 36 5.05 -10.53 23.01
N ASP A 37 3.91 -9.88 23.24
CA ASP A 37 3.80 -8.42 23.21
C ASP A 37 3.68 -7.88 24.63
N VAL A 38 4.52 -6.90 24.97
CA VAL A 38 4.62 -6.20 26.27
C VAL A 38 3.34 -5.43 26.67
N LEU A 39 2.34 -5.33 25.78
CA LEU A 39 1.18 -4.44 25.93
C LEU A 39 0.00 -5.03 26.74
N GLY A 40 0.27 -5.98 27.64
CA GLY A 40 -0.75 -6.60 28.49
C GLY A 40 -1.79 -7.44 27.72
N VAL A 41 -2.53 -8.26 28.46
CA VAL A 41 -3.68 -9.01 27.92
C VAL A 41 -4.88 -8.05 27.95
N GLY A 42 -5.55 -7.82 26.81
CA GLY A 42 -6.72 -6.94 26.72
C GLY A 42 -6.58 -5.71 25.81
N VAL A 43 -5.37 -5.20 25.55
CA VAL A 43 -5.20 -4.04 24.65
C VAL A 43 -5.16 -4.51 23.19
N ASN A 44 -6.24 -4.25 22.45
CA ASN A 44 -6.31 -4.51 21.02
C ASN A 44 -5.40 -3.54 20.25
N LYS A 45 -4.42 -4.10 19.52
CA LYS A 45 -3.47 -3.31 18.68
C LYS A 45 -4.17 -2.40 17.66
N HIS A 46 -5.43 -2.66 17.37
CA HIS A 46 -6.22 -1.94 16.37
C HIS A 46 -7.05 -0.79 16.96
N GLN A 47 -7.37 -0.80 18.27
CA GLN A 47 -8.12 0.29 18.92
C GLN A 47 -7.24 1.54 19.12
N ALA A 48 -6.01 1.37 19.62
CA ALA A 48 -5.08 2.50 19.74
C ALA A 48 -4.68 3.11 18.37
N VAL A 49 -4.87 2.37 17.27
CA VAL A 49 -4.59 2.84 15.91
C VAL A 49 -5.83 3.45 15.24
N SER A 50 -7.05 3.05 15.63
CA SER A 50 -8.27 3.69 15.14
C SER A 50 -8.42 5.10 15.69
N ASP A 51 -8.04 5.35 16.94
CA ASP A 51 -8.27 6.65 17.60
C ASP A 51 -7.27 7.73 17.15
N GLN A 52 -6.23 7.36 16.40
CA GLN A 52 -5.20 8.27 15.87
C GLN A 52 -5.50 8.74 14.44
N TRP A 53 -6.73 8.59 13.95
CA TRP A 53 -7.11 9.02 12.61
C TRP A 53 -7.02 10.54 12.43
N TRP A 54 -7.36 11.30 13.47
CA TRP A 54 -7.28 12.77 13.46
C TRP A 54 -5.83 13.28 13.43
N LEU A 55 -4.91 12.65 14.18
CA LEU A 55 -3.48 12.95 14.18
C LEU A 55 -2.86 12.73 12.79
N ARG A 56 -3.25 11.63 12.12
CA ARG A 56 -2.81 11.37 10.74
C ARG A 56 -3.37 12.37 9.74
N ALA A 57 -4.63 12.76 9.87
CA ALA A 57 -5.24 13.77 9.00
C ALA A 57 -4.58 15.14 9.19
N TYR A 58 -4.21 15.49 10.43
CA TYR A 58 -3.49 16.72 10.77
C TYR A 58 -2.06 16.71 10.20
N ASP A 59 -1.29 15.63 10.40
CA ASP A 59 0.05 15.47 9.83
C ASP A 59 0.03 15.51 8.29
N GLN A 60 -1.01 14.92 7.67
CA GLN A 60 -1.17 14.95 6.23
C GLN A 60 -1.46 16.38 5.73
N GLY A 61 -2.28 17.13 6.46
CA GLY A 61 -2.49 18.56 6.21
C GLY A 61 -1.20 19.36 6.28
N LEU A 62 -0.34 19.09 7.28
CA LEU A 62 0.98 19.72 7.44
C LEU A 62 1.95 19.38 6.29
N THR A 63 1.93 18.15 5.77
CA THR A 63 2.81 17.77 4.65
C THR A 63 2.44 18.41 3.32
N ASP A 64 1.18 18.81 3.16
CA ASP A 64 0.71 19.48 1.95
C ASP A 64 1.01 21.00 1.96
N PHE A 65 1.43 21.58 3.11
CA PHE A 65 1.98 22.92 3.16
C PHE A 65 3.35 23.01 2.50
N GLY A 66 3.48 23.90 1.51
CA GLY A 66 4.76 24.19 0.84
C GLY A 66 5.07 23.35 -0.40
N THR A 67 4.20 22.42 -0.80
CA THR A 67 4.41 21.59 -2.02
C THR A 67 3.77 22.15 -3.29
N GLY A 68 3.20 23.36 -3.24
CA GLY A 68 2.57 24.03 -4.40
C GLY A 68 1.24 23.43 -4.86
N LYS A 69 0.80 22.32 -4.28
CA LYS A 69 -0.58 21.82 -4.39
C LYS A 69 -1.48 22.73 -3.58
N GLN A 70 -2.71 23.01 -4.03
CA GLN A 70 -3.65 23.84 -3.27
C GLN A 70 -3.83 23.21 -1.87
N SER A 71 -3.20 23.81 -0.86
CA SER A 71 -3.28 23.33 0.51
C SER A 71 -4.71 23.54 1.01
N LEU A 72 -5.15 22.74 1.98
CA LEU A 72 -6.43 22.97 2.66
C LEU A 72 -6.55 24.42 3.14
N LEU A 73 -5.45 25.03 3.60
CA LEU A 73 -5.42 26.44 3.99
C LEU A 73 -5.58 27.41 2.81
N GLY A 74 -4.99 27.11 1.65
CA GLY A 74 -5.23 27.87 0.42
C GLY A 74 -6.68 27.76 -0.06
N GLN A 75 -7.34 26.63 0.21
CA GLN A 75 -8.76 26.44 -0.08
C GLN A 75 -9.66 27.16 0.94
N VAL A 76 -9.26 27.22 2.23
CA VAL A 76 -9.90 28.07 3.26
C VAL A 76 -9.76 29.55 2.91
N GLN A 77 -8.58 29.98 2.46
CA GLN A 77 -8.32 31.38 2.11
C GLN A 77 -9.13 31.81 0.87
N LYS A 78 -9.31 30.91 -0.11
CA LYS A 78 -10.08 31.19 -1.33
C LYS A 78 -11.60 31.06 -1.18
N HIS A 79 -12.07 30.13 -0.35
CA HIS A 79 -13.50 29.80 -0.25
C HIS A 79 -14.10 30.04 1.16
N GLY A 80 -13.31 30.57 2.09
CA GLY A 80 -13.70 30.76 3.49
C GLY A 80 -13.64 29.48 4.33
N ILE A 81 -13.66 29.64 5.66
CA ILE A 81 -13.62 28.54 6.65
C ILE A 81 -14.79 27.56 6.46
N ALA A 82 -15.93 28.06 5.96
CA ALA A 82 -17.15 27.28 5.70
C ALA A 82 -16.99 26.23 4.59
N MET A 83 -16.07 26.42 3.64
CA MET A 83 -15.92 25.53 2.48
C MET A 83 -14.55 24.87 2.39
N GLY A 84 -13.50 25.47 2.97
CA GLY A 84 -12.13 25.01 2.78
C GLY A 84 -11.47 24.26 3.93
N GLY A 85 -12.08 24.21 5.12
CA GLY A 85 -11.39 23.75 6.34
C GLY A 85 -11.90 22.43 6.89
N LEU A 86 -11.16 21.84 7.86
CA LEU A 86 -11.59 20.66 8.63
C LEU A 86 -12.99 20.87 9.24
N TYR A 87 -13.33 22.13 9.58
CA TYR A 87 -14.59 22.54 10.19
C TYR A 87 -15.73 22.82 9.19
N GLY A 88 -15.46 22.97 7.88
CA GLY A 88 -16.51 23.22 6.87
C GLY A 88 -17.44 22.03 6.61
N ARG A 89 -17.04 20.83 7.04
CA ARG A 89 -17.87 19.61 7.00
C ARG A 89 -18.76 19.45 8.21
N PHE A 90 -18.51 20.20 9.28
CA PHE A 90 -19.39 20.23 10.42
C PHE A 90 -20.48 21.24 10.09
N VAL A 91 -21.67 20.73 9.80
CA VAL A 91 -22.88 21.56 9.77
C VAL A 91 -23.00 22.12 11.19
N LYS A 92 -22.98 23.45 11.33
CA LYS A 92 -23.36 24.10 12.58
C LYS A 92 -24.77 23.61 12.86
N GLY A 93 -24.91 22.66 13.78
CA GLY A 93 -26.22 22.16 14.19
C GLY A 93 -27.05 23.35 14.65
N GLU A 94 -28.35 23.31 14.38
CA GLU A 94 -29.30 24.21 15.02
C GLU A 94 -29.02 24.16 16.52
N GLY A 95 -28.72 25.31 17.12
CA GLY A 95 -28.37 25.38 18.53
C GLY A 95 -29.54 24.86 19.33
N VAL A 96 -29.42 23.67 19.92
CA VAL A 96 -30.37 23.21 20.92
C VAL A 96 -30.28 24.21 22.06
N ALA A 97 -31.33 25.00 22.26
CA ALA A 97 -31.43 25.96 23.35
C ALA A 97 -31.14 25.21 24.65
N GLY A 98 -29.97 25.44 25.22
CA GLY A 98 -29.55 24.81 26.46
C GLY A 98 -30.47 25.25 27.58
N THR A 99 -30.83 24.34 28.48
CA THR A 99 -31.65 24.59 29.67
C THR A 99 -30.90 25.39 30.76
N PHE A 100 -29.74 25.97 30.43
CA PHE A 100 -28.99 26.86 31.31
C PHE A 100 -29.50 28.28 31.04
N GLY A 101 -30.21 28.83 32.03
CA GLY A 101 -30.96 30.08 31.91
C GLY A 101 -30.17 31.22 31.26
N GLU A 102 -30.81 31.87 30.29
CA GLU A 102 -30.36 33.12 29.69
C GLU A 102 -30.37 34.23 30.75
N SER A 103 -29.21 34.47 31.38
CA SER A 103 -28.94 35.77 31.97
C SER A 103 -28.43 36.69 30.86
N LEU A 104 -29.26 37.67 30.51
CA LEU A 104 -29.01 38.79 29.62
C LEU A 104 -27.58 39.35 29.76
N SER A 105 -26.68 38.96 28.84
CA SER A 105 -25.48 39.74 28.56
C SER A 105 -25.27 39.81 27.06
N SER A 106 -25.77 40.91 26.50
CA SER A 106 -25.34 41.48 25.23
C SER A 106 -23.82 41.46 25.11
N THR A 107 -23.27 40.72 24.13
CA THR A 107 -21.93 40.97 23.57
C THR A 107 -21.86 40.36 22.15
N PRO A 108 -21.35 41.10 21.14
CA PRO A 108 -21.55 40.83 19.72
C PRO A 108 -20.60 39.76 19.17
N ALA A 109 -21.16 38.79 18.44
CA ALA A 109 -20.40 37.86 17.62
C ALA A 109 -20.05 38.53 16.28
N GLY A 110 -18.96 39.29 16.29
CA GLY A 110 -18.35 39.86 15.10
C GLY A 110 -17.89 38.79 14.11
N THR A 111 -18.37 38.93 12.88
CA THR A 111 -17.80 38.34 11.67
C THR A 111 -16.43 38.99 11.45
N ILE A 112 -15.35 38.25 11.67
CA ILE A 112 -13.99 38.67 11.28
C ILE A 112 -13.72 38.19 9.86
N THR A 113 -13.80 39.12 8.92
CA THR A 113 -13.18 39.08 7.59
C THR A 113 -11.66 39.18 7.73
N PRO A 114 -10.85 38.39 6.99
CA PRO A 114 -9.42 38.64 6.89
C PRO A 114 -9.14 39.35 5.56
N SER A 115 -9.22 40.67 5.57
CA SER A 115 -8.37 41.48 4.73
C SER A 115 -7.61 42.41 5.66
N GLU A 116 -6.28 42.37 5.55
CA GLU A 116 -5.35 43.39 6.05
C GLU A 116 -4.98 43.35 7.55
N ILE A 117 -4.01 42.49 7.89
CA ILE A 117 -3.10 42.71 9.03
C ILE A 117 -1.67 42.32 8.59
N GLU A 118 -0.99 43.30 8.01
CA GLU A 118 0.45 43.58 8.12
C GLU A 118 0.48 44.90 8.93
N GLN A 119 1.28 45.21 9.95
CA GLN A 119 2.57 44.78 10.50
C GLN A 119 2.71 45.35 11.94
N HIS A 120 3.81 45.01 12.63
CA HIS A 120 4.39 45.58 13.86
C HIS A 120 3.97 45.00 15.23
N VAL A 121 4.74 44.00 15.69
CA VAL A 121 5.41 44.08 17.00
C VAL A 121 6.85 43.59 16.83
N SER A 122 7.80 44.49 17.01
CA SER A 122 9.22 44.17 17.22
C SER A 122 9.40 43.76 18.68
N GLY A 123 10.14 42.67 18.89
CA GLY A 123 10.38 42.11 20.21
C GLY A 123 11.55 41.15 20.14
N LYS A 124 12.75 41.73 20.24
CA LYS A 124 14.04 41.08 20.53
C LYS A 124 13.86 40.02 21.62
N ASP A 125 14.35 38.81 21.39
CA ASP A 125 15.26 38.10 22.30
C ASP A 125 15.60 36.70 21.77
N GLY A 126 16.91 36.45 21.65
CA GLY A 126 17.45 35.24 21.08
C GLY A 126 17.27 34.02 21.96
N ARG A 127 17.16 32.84 21.34
CA ARG A 127 17.45 31.54 21.96
C ARG A 127 17.89 30.50 20.94
N SER A 128 19.21 30.32 20.93
CA SER A 128 20.07 29.16 20.68
C SER A 128 19.59 27.97 19.81
N ALA A 129 20.43 27.66 18.83
CA ALA A 129 20.41 26.59 17.84
C ALA A 129 20.47 25.12 18.38
N VAL A 130 20.11 24.85 19.63
CA VAL A 130 20.28 23.53 20.27
C VAL A 130 19.07 22.59 20.06
N ASP A 131 17.87 23.11 19.75
CA ASP A 131 16.66 22.28 19.66
C ASP A 131 16.39 21.63 18.28
N MET A 132 17.01 22.12 17.20
CA MET A 132 16.84 21.58 15.84
C MET A 132 17.52 20.21 15.61
N ALA A 133 18.44 19.81 16.48
CA ALA A 133 19.09 18.49 16.43
C ALA A 133 18.18 17.36 16.95
N SER A 134 17.23 17.67 17.84
CA SER A 134 16.34 16.66 18.45
C SER A 134 15.24 16.18 17.48
N ALA A 135 14.76 17.07 16.59
CA ALA A 135 13.72 16.77 15.60
C ALA A 135 14.22 15.88 14.46
N THR A 136 15.49 16.02 14.05
CA THR A 136 16.11 15.21 12.99
C THR A 136 16.46 13.78 13.47
N LEU A 137 16.73 13.59 14.77
CA LEU A 137 16.90 12.27 15.38
C LEU A 137 15.58 11.49 15.51
N LYS A 138 14.46 12.14 15.80
CA LYS A 138 13.12 11.50 15.84
C LYS A 138 12.67 11.00 14.46
N ARG A 139 12.86 11.79 13.39
CA ARG A 139 12.54 11.38 12.00
C ARG A 139 13.36 10.18 11.50
N LYS A 140 14.60 10.01 11.98
CA LYS A 140 15.46 8.87 11.59
C LYS A 140 15.04 7.56 12.26
N ARG A 141 14.49 7.60 13.48
CA ARG A 141 14.01 6.41 14.22
C ARG A 141 12.73 5.82 13.63
N GLU A 142 11.92 6.63 12.94
CA GLU A 142 10.64 6.19 12.37
C GLU A 142 10.79 5.52 10.98
N HIS A 143 11.72 6.01 10.15
CA HIS A 143 12.01 5.40 8.85
C HIS A 143 12.71 4.03 8.97
N VAL A 144 13.51 3.79 10.01
CA VAL A 144 14.08 2.46 10.28
C VAL A 144 12.98 1.48 10.71
N ARG A 145 11.99 1.94 11.50
CA ARG A 145 10.84 1.13 11.91
C ARG A 145 9.90 0.74 10.76
N SER A 146 9.78 1.54 9.70
CA SER A 146 8.93 1.20 8.54
C SER A 146 9.57 0.15 7.62
N VAL A 147 10.89 0.19 7.46
CA VAL A 147 11.66 -0.81 6.70
C VAL A 147 11.68 -2.16 7.45
N ASP A 148 11.85 -2.14 8.78
CA ASP A 148 11.75 -3.35 9.60
C ASP A 148 10.35 -3.97 9.58
N LYS A 149 9.28 -3.16 9.59
CA LYS A 149 7.91 -3.67 9.45
C LYS A 149 7.67 -4.37 8.11
N ARG A 150 8.23 -3.85 7.00
CA ARG A 150 8.11 -4.45 5.67
C ARG A 150 8.94 -5.72 5.53
N ALA A 151 10.10 -5.79 6.19
CA ALA A 151 10.89 -7.02 6.31
C ALA A 151 10.14 -8.09 7.14
N LYS A 152 9.55 -7.72 8.29
CA LYS A 152 8.74 -8.61 9.14
C LYS A 152 7.46 -9.11 8.46
N GLN A 153 6.90 -8.34 7.52
CA GLN A 153 5.72 -8.75 6.76
C GLN A 153 6.07 -9.80 5.71
N ARG A 154 7.25 -9.68 5.07
CA ARG A 154 7.76 -10.70 4.14
C ARG A 154 8.11 -12.02 4.83
N THR A 155 8.74 -11.96 6.01
CA THR A 155 9.02 -13.19 6.79
C THR A 155 7.74 -13.88 7.29
N LYS A 156 6.64 -13.12 7.49
CA LYS A 156 5.32 -13.69 7.83
C LYS A 156 4.61 -14.34 6.64
N GLU A 157 4.83 -13.86 5.42
CA GLU A 157 4.32 -14.54 4.22
C GLU A 157 5.11 -15.82 3.93
N ASP A 158 6.43 -15.77 4.09
CA ASP A 158 7.29 -16.95 3.97
C ASP A 158 6.92 -18.01 5.03
N SER A 159 6.67 -17.62 6.29
CA SER A 159 6.25 -18.57 7.33
C SER A 159 4.86 -19.17 7.10
N LYS A 160 3.90 -18.39 6.57
CA LYS A 160 2.58 -18.91 6.17
C LYS A 160 2.68 -19.91 5.01
N SER A 161 3.63 -19.69 4.09
CA SER A 161 3.88 -20.62 3.00
C SER A 161 4.47 -21.94 3.52
N ASP A 162 5.37 -21.88 4.50
CA ASP A 162 5.93 -23.05 5.18
C ASP A 162 4.90 -23.81 6.01
N ASP A 163 3.98 -23.12 6.71
CA ASP A 163 2.89 -23.78 7.43
C ASP A 163 1.93 -24.51 6.47
N ARG A 164 1.69 -23.95 5.28
CA ARG A 164 0.88 -24.61 4.24
C ARG A 164 1.60 -25.85 3.70
N VAL A 165 2.92 -25.79 3.54
CA VAL A 165 3.75 -26.93 3.16
C VAL A 165 3.75 -27.99 4.26
N LYS A 166 3.94 -27.62 5.53
CA LYS A 166 3.88 -28.54 6.68
C LYS A 166 2.52 -29.22 6.80
N ARG A 167 1.41 -28.51 6.56
CA ARG A 167 0.06 -29.11 6.52
C ARG A 167 -0.10 -30.10 5.36
N LEU A 168 0.44 -29.80 4.19
CA LEU A 168 0.41 -30.71 3.04
C LEU A 168 1.28 -31.95 3.30
N VAL A 169 2.47 -31.77 3.87
CA VAL A 169 3.38 -32.86 4.25
C VAL A 169 2.74 -33.73 5.33
N GLY A 170 2.13 -33.14 6.37
CA GLY A 170 1.40 -33.88 7.40
C GLY A 170 0.17 -34.62 6.85
N LYS A 171 -0.54 -34.03 5.87
CA LYS A 171 -1.65 -34.69 5.18
C LYS A 171 -1.18 -35.85 4.29
N ALA A 172 -0.01 -35.72 3.65
CA ALA A 172 0.62 -36.78 2.88
C ALA A 172 1.14 -37.92 3.78
N GLN A 173 1.75 -37.61 4.93
CA GLN A 173 2.15 -38.59 5.94
C GLN A 173 0.94 -39.36 6.51
N ARG A 174 -0.16 -38.67 6.84
CA ARG A 174 -1.41 -39.33 7.28
C ARG A 174 -2.04 -40.21 6.21
N ARG A 175 -1.76 -39.95 4.93
CA ARG A 175 -2.20 -40.76 3.79
C ARG A 175 -1.20 -41.86 3.42
N GLY A 176 -0.13 -42.04 4.18
CA GLY A 176 0.90 -43.05 3.90
C GLY A 176 1.77 -42.75 2.67
N LEU A 177 1.66 -41.56 2.08
CA LEU A 177 2.40 -41.16 0.87
C LEU A 177 3.84 -40.73 1.18
N LEU A 178 4.16 -40.49 2.45
CA LEU A 178 5.50 -40.18 2.92
C LEU A 178 5.80 -41.02 4.18
N PRO A 179 6.98 -41.65 4.28
CA PRO A 179 7.36 -42.36 5.49
C PRO A 179 7.48 -41.37 6.65
N SER A 180 6.69 -41.59 7.71
CA SER A 180 6.81 -40.81 8.95
C SER A 180 8.07 -41.25 9.69
N LYS A 181 9.05 -40.34 9.84
CA LYS A 181 10.15 -40.56 10.78
C LYS A 181 9.55 -40.62 12.19
N SER A 182 9.78 -41.71 12.91
CA SER A 182 9.29 -42.03 14.26
C SER A 182 7.82 -42.47 14.37
N ARG A 183 7.60 -43.78 14.21
CA ARG A 183 7.12 -44.65 15.28
C ARG A 183 7.32 -46.08 14.80
N GLU A 184 8.06 -46.89 15.55
CA GLU A 184 8.12 -48.32 15.27
C GLU A 184 6.70 -48.90 15.27
N PRO A 185 6.29 -49.61 14.21
CA PRO A 185 5.00 -50.27 14.20
C PRO A 185 5.14 -51.64 14.86
N ILE A 186 4.34 -51.85 15.91
CA ILE A 186 3.88 -53.19 16.27
C ILE A 186 3.11 -53.74 15.07
N ALA A 187 3.47 -54.96 14.70
CA ALA A 187 3.08 -55.69 13.51
C ALA A 187 1.58 -55.67 13.23
N THR A 188 1.23 -55.47 11.96
CA THR A 188 0.29 -56.36 11.24
C THR A 188 0.70 -56.37 9.77
N GLU A 189 1.09 -57.56 9.34
CA GLU A 189 1.69 -57.89 8.06
C GLU A 189 0.56 -58.34 7.13
N ARG A 190 0.30 -57.56 6.07
CA ARG A 190 -0.11 -58.00 4.72
C ARG A 190 -0.37 -56.76 3.85
N ALA A 191 0.15 -56.81 2.61
CA ALA A 191 0.01 -55.83 1.52
C ALA A 191 0.97 -54.61 1.47
N ARG A 192 2.31 -54.83 1.51
CA ARG A 192 3.32 -53.77 1.21
C ARG A 192 4.49 -54.21 0.32
N SER A 193 4.27 -54.99 -0.73
CA SER A 193 5.34 -55.32 -1.70
C SER A 193 5.53 -54.27 -2.80
N ASP A 194 4.52 -53.47 -3.15
CA ASP A 194 4.56 -52.79 -4.47
C ASP A 194 5.06 -51.33 -4.43
N VAL A 195 4.89 -50.62 -3.30
CA VAL A 195 5.25 -49.18 -3.20
C VAL A 195 6.77 -48.94 -3.12
N LYS A 196 7.53 -49.91 -2.60
CA LYS A 196 8.99 -49.80 -2.48
C LYS A 196 9.67 -49.92 -3.85
N GLY A 197 9.09 -50.70 -4.77
CA GLY A 197 9.55 -50.84 -6.15
C GLY A 197 9.40 -49.55 -6.96
N ASP A 198 8.31 -48.81 -6.75
CA ASP A 198 8.06 -47.58 -7.50
C ASP A 198 8.97 -46.42 -7.07
N LEU A 199 9.29 -46.31 -5.78
CA LEU A 199 10.25 -45.30 -5.31
C LEU A 199 11.65 -45.56 -5.86
N ALA A 200 12.08 -46.82 -5.91
CA ALA A 200 13.35 -47.22 -6.49
C ALA A 200 13.39 -46.95 -8.00
N LYS A 201 12.29 -47.19 -8.72
CA LYS A 201 12.16 -46.84 -10.15
C LYS A 201 12.20 -45.33 -10.39
N ILE A 202 11.54 -44.52 -9.56
CA ILE A 202 11.58 -43.04 -9.66
C ILE A 202 13.00 -42.51 -9.40
N MET A 203 13.71 -43.07 -8.41
CA MET A 203 15.09 -42.67 -8.12
C MET A 203 16.06 -43.14 -9.24
N ALA A 204 15.82 -44.32 -9.81
CA ALA A 204 16.59 -44.82 -10.95
C ALA A 204 16.34 -44.00 -12.24
N THR A 205 15.10 -43.59 -12.53
CA THR A 205 14.80 -42.72 -13.68
C THR A 205 15.33 -41.30 -13.49
N LEU A 206 15.32 -40.77 -12.26
CA LEU A 206 16.00 -39.51 -11.92
C LEU A 206 17.52 -39.58 -12.12
N SER A 207 18.13 -40.72 -11.79
CA SER A 207 19.57 -40.95 -11.99
C SER A 207 19.95 -41.18 -13.46
N ALA A 208 19.08 -41.81 -14.25
CA ALA A 208 19.33 -42.10 -15.67
C ALA A 208 19.02 -40.91 -16.61
N SER A 209 18.20 -39.96 -16.16
CA SER A 209 18.01 -38.67 -16.83
C SER A 209 19.31 -37.86 -16.76
N SER A 210 20.13 -37.95 -17.81
CA SER A 210 21.44 -37.29 -18.01
C SER A 210 21.47 -35.77 -17.72
N LYS A 211 20.31 -35.11 -17.60
CA LYS A 211 20.20 -33.69 -17.22
C LYS A 211 20.20 -33.43 -15.70
N PHE A 212 20.24 -34.48 -14.87
CA PHE A 212 20.28 -34.35 -13.40
C PHE A 212 21.70 -34.49 -12.81
N GLN A 213 22.72 -34.71 -13.65
CA GLN A 213 24.11 -34.35 -13.33
C GLN A 213 24.29 -32.83 -13.37
N VAL A 214 23.50 -32.13 -12.55
CA VAL A 214 23.93 -30.83 -12.04
C VAL A 214 24.78 -31.23 -10.84
N ASP A 215 26.09 -31.24 -11.03
CA ASP A 215 27.05 -31.44 -9.95
C ASP A 215 26.60 -30.61 -8.74
N ILE A 216 26.14 -31.31 -7.70
CA ILE A 216 25.84 -30.71 -6.41
C ILE A 216 27.19 -30.46 -5.71
N ASN A 217 28.11 -29.77 -6.38
CA ASN A 217 29.21 -29.05 -5.76
C ASN A 217 28.66 -27.74 -5.20
N LEU A 218 27.69 -27.85 -4.29
CA LEU A 218 27.05 -26.73 -3.60
C LEU A 218 27.99 -26.05 -2.58
N ALA A 219 29.21 -26.57 -2.45
CA ALA A 219 30.29 -26.03 -1.64
C ALA A 219 31.08 -24.89 -2.33
N ALA A 220 31.08 -24.82 -3.68
CA ALA A 220 31.95 -23.87 -4.40
C ALA A 220 31.30 -22.52 -4.77
N VAL A 221 29.97 -22.39 -4.71
CA VAL A 221 29.29 -21.14 -5.10
C VAL A 221 29.08 -20.25 -3.88
N GLY A 222 29.99 -19.30 -3.67
CA GLY A 222 30.09 -18.44 -2.48
C GLY A 222 28.99 -17.39 -2.27
N ASN A 223 27.85 -17.45 -2.98
CA ASN A 223 26.77 -16.49 -2.78
C ASN A 223 25.42 -17.19 -2.50
N ASP A 224 24.73 -16.73 -1.44
CA ASP A 224 23.47 -17.31 -0.95
C ASP A 224 22.31 -17.20 -1.96
N THR A 225 22.35 -16.20 -2.86
CA THR A 225 21.31 -16.02 -3.88
C THR A 225 21.40 -17.08 -4.98
N ALA A 226 22.60 -17.52 -5.33
CA ALA A 226 22.84 -18.58 -6.30
C ALA A 226 22.43 -19.95 -5.74
N LYS A 227 22.75 -20.21 -4.46
CA LYS A 227 22.26 -21.41 -3.74
C LYS A 227 20.72 -21.46 -3.69
N LYS A 228 20.05 -20.32 -3.48
CA LYS A 228 18.58 -20.24 -3.47
C LYS A 228 17.98 -20.48 -4.87
N ARG A 229 18.59 -19.97 -5.93
CA ARG A 229 18.17 -20.21 -7.32
C ARG A 229 18.34 -21.68 -7.73
N ALA A 230 19.48 -22.29 -7.40
CA ALA A 230 19.74 -23.71 -7.67
C ALA A 230 18.74 -24.63 -6.95
N ARG A 231 18.47 -24.37 -5.66
CA ARG A 231 17.45 -25.11 -4.90
C ARG A 231 16.04 -24.96 -5.49
N SER A 232 15.69 -23.75 -5.97
CA SER A 232 14.40 -23.52 -6.62
C SER A 232 14.27 -24.25 -7.95
N ALA A 233 15.34 -24.29 -8.75
CA ALA A 233 15.37 -25.01 -10.02
C ALA A 233 15.25 -26.53 -9.81
N ALA A 234 16.02 -27.10 -8.89
CA ALA A 234 15.94 -28.53 -8.55
C ALA A 234 14.54 -28.93 -8.03
N LYS A 235 13.90 -28.07 -7.23
CA LYS A 235 12.52 -28.29 -6.75
C LYS A 235 11.49 -28.27 -7.88
N HIS A 236 11.70 -27.45 -8.91
CA HIS A 236 10.82 -27.37 -10.06
C HIS A 236 10.93 -28.63 -10.93
N GLU A 237 12.16 -29.09 -11.19
CA GLU A 237 12.41 -30.33 -11.94
C GLU A 237 11.86 -31.55 -11.23
N PHE A 238 12.05 -31.68 -9.91
CA PHE A 238 11.45 -32.76 -9.13
C PHE A 238 9.93 -32.78 -9.24
N ARG A 239 9.27 -31.61 -9.20
CA ARG A 239 7.82 -31.50 -9.40
C ARG A 239 7.38 -31.90 -10.79
N ARG A 240 8.19 -31.62 -11.82
CA ARG A 240 7.90 -32.00 -13.21
C ARG A 240 7.96 -33.51 -13.39
N VAL A 241 9.03 -34.14 -12.90
CA VAL A 241 9.21 -35.61 -12.96
C VAL A 241 8.16 -36.34 -12.14
N ALA A 242 7.86 -35.86 -10.93
CA ALA A 242 6.80 -36.45 -10.11
C ALA A 242 5.42 -36.36 -10.77
N ARG A 243 5.10 -35.26 -11.46
CA ARG A 243 3.85 -35.13 -12.23
C ARG A 243 3.82 -36.05 -13.45
N ALA A 244 4.94 -36.23 -14.13
CA ALA A 244 5.02 -37.15 -15.27
C ALA A 244 4.77 -38.60 -14.81
N HIS A 245 5.38 -39.04 -13.70
CA HIS A 245 5.20 -40.39 -13.17
C HIS A 245 3.84 -40.61 -12.49
N LEU A 246 3.27 -39.62 -11.78
CA LEU A 246 1.93 -39.73 -11.20
C LEU A 246 0.81 -39.54 -12.24
N GLY A 247 1.11 -38.94 -13.39
CA GLY A 247 0.16 -38.69 -14.46
C GLY A 247 -0.03 -39.86 -15.44
N THR A 248 0.83 -40.88 -15.39
CA THR A 248 0.79 -42.06 -16.26
C THR A 248 0.20 -43.30 -15.60
N ALA A 249 -0.12 -43.25 -14.30
CA ALA A 249 -0.98 -44.26 -13.70
C ALA A 249 -2.39 -44.08 -14.28
N SER A 250 -2.83 -45.08 -15.04
CA SER A 250 -4.15 -45.25 -15.62
C SER A 250 -5.26 -45.08 -14.57
N GLU A 251 -5.63 -43.85 -14.25
CA GLU A 251 -6.91 -43.54 -13.62
C GLU A 251 -7.98 -43.62 -14.72
N ASP A 252 -8.84 -44.64 -14.62
CA ASP A 252 -9.98 -44.87 -15.51
C ASP A 252 -10.68 -43.55 -15.84
N ALA A 253 -10.86 -43.31 -17.15
CA ALA A 253 -11.45 -42.09 -17.71
C ALA A 253 -12.81 -41.69 -17.09
N SER A 254 -13.49 -42.63 -16.46
CA SER A 254 -14.71 -42.47 -15.66
C SER A 254 -14.54 -41.49 -14.49
N THR A 255 -13.48 -41.62 -13.70
CA THR A 255 -13.27 -40.80 -12.48
C THR A 255 -12.83 -39.37 -12.81
N ARG A 256 -12.09 -39.19 -13.91
CA ARG A 256 -11.71 -37.86 -14.43
C ARG A 256 -12.91 -37.07 -14.94
N ARG A 257 -13.90 -37.70 -15.58
CA ARG A 257 -15.13 -37.02 -16.03
C ARG A 257 -15.97 -36.55 -14.83
N ALA A 258 -16.21 -37.42 -13.85
CA ALA A 258 -16.95 -37.06 -12.64
C ALA A 258 -16.31 -35.91 -11.85
N ARG A 259 -14.97 -35.88 -11.78
CA ARG A 259 -14.23 -34.80 -11.10
C ARG A 259 -14.25 -33.49 -11.88
N LYS A 260 -14.14 -33.54 -13.22
CA LYS A 260 -14.22 -32.36 -14.08
C LYS A 260 -15.62 -31.73 -14.04
N GLU A 261 -16.66 -32.54 -13.91
CA GLU A 261 -18.04 -32.07 -13.71
C GLU A 261 -18.24 -31.43 -12.33
N GLN A 262 -17.67 -31.99 -11.26
CA GLN A 262 -17.71 -31.36 -9.93
C GLN A 262 -16.92 -30.05 -9.86
N GLU A 263 -15.74 -29.98 -10.50
CA GLU A 263 -14.95 -28.74 -10.54
C GLU A 263 -15.68 -27.66 -11.35
N GLY A 264 -16.25 -28.00 -12.51
CA GLY A 264 -17.06 -27.09 -13.30
C GLY A 264 -18.31 -26.57 -12.56
N ALA A 265 -19.00 -27.44 -11.81
CA ALA A 265 -20.13 -27.04 -10.98
C ALA A 265 -19.71 -26.11 -9.81
N SER A 266 -18.52 -26.31 -9.25
CA SER A 266 -17.98 -25.45 -8.19
C SER A 266 -17.53 -24.08 -8.70
N GLU A 267 -17.02 -24.02 -9.93
CA GLU A 267 -16.60 -22.79 -10.59
C GLU A 267 -17.81 -21.95 -11.01
N ALA A 268 -18.83 -22.58 -11.60
CA ALA A 268 -20.10 -21.93 -11.91
C ALA A 268 -20.75 -21.30 -10.66
N LYS A 269 -20.74 -22.00 -9.50
CA LYS A 269 -21.24 -21.43 -8.24
C LYS A 269 -20.45 -20.20 -7.79
N ARG A 270 -19.12 -20.23 -7.92
CA ARG A 270 -18.26 -19.07 -7.56
C ARG A 270 -18.50 -17.87 -8.46
N ASP A 271 -18.76 -18.09 -9.74
CA ASP A 271 -18.99 -17.00 -10.68
C ASP A 271 -20.40 -16.40 -10.53
N VAL A 272 -21.40 -17.23 -10.19
CA VAL A 272 -22.72 -16.74 -9.73
C VAL A 272 -22.60 -15.92 -8.44
N ASP A 273 -21.79 -16.36 -7.47
CA ASP A 273 -21.54 -15.61 -6.23
C ASP A 273 -20.80 -14.29 -6.47
N LYS A 274 -19.84 -14.26 -7.40
CA LYS A 274 -19.17 -13.01 -7.80
C LYS A 274 -20.14 -12.07 -8.50
N ALA A 275 -20.96 -12.57 -9.42
CA ALA A 275 -21.95 -11.79 -10.15
C ALA A 275 -23.03 -11.21 -9.22
N SER A 276 -23.45 -11.96 -8.20
CA SER A 276 -24.42 -11.46 -7.22
C SER A 276 -23.83 -10.35 -6.34
N ARG A 277 -22.55 -10.45 -5.97
CA ARG A 277 -21.83 -9.39 -5.22
C ARG A 277 -21.64 -8.13 -6.04
N THR A 278 -21.28 -8.25 -7.32
CA THR A 278 -21.15 -7.08 -8.21
C THR A 278 -22.50 -6.42 -8.44
N ALA A 279 -23.57 -7.20 -8.64
CA ALA A 279 -24.93 -6.67 -8.76
C ALA A 279 -25.39 -5.91 -7.50
N ARG A 280 -25.17 -6.44 -6.29
CA ARG A 280 -25.47 -5.73 -5.04
C ARG A 280 -24.69 -4.42 -4.89
N ASN A 281 -23.42 -4.43 -5.24
CA ASN A 281 -22.60 -3.22 -5.17
C ASN A 281 -23.08 -2.15 -6.16
N LEU A 282 -23.50 -2.56 -7.36
CA LEU A 282 -24.03 -1.64 -8.37
C LEU A 282 -25.37 -1.04 -7.94
N ALA A 283 -26.27 -1.87 -7.39
CA ALA A 283 -27.55 -1.41 -6.85
C ALA A 283 -27.36 -0.45 -5.66
N SER A 284 -26.42 -0.74 -4.75
CA SER A 284 -26.08 0.15 -3.64
C SER A 284 -25.53 1.50 -4.12
N MET A 285 -24.73 1.51 -5.19
CA MET A 285 -24.25 2.75 -5.80
C MET A 285 -25.38 3.55 -6.46
N GLN A 286 -26.32 2.91 -7.14
CA GLN A 286 -27.47 3.57 -7.76
C GLN A 286 -28.38 4.20 -6.71
N ALA A 287 -28.74 3.47 -5.65
CA ALA A 287 -29.53 4.00 -4.54
C ALA A 287 -28.86 5.22 -3.87
N ARG A 288 -27.52 5.20 -3.73
CA ARG A 288 -26.76 6.36 -3.22
C ARG A 288 -26.77 7.56 -4.17
N ARG A 289 -26.80 7.35 -5.48
CA ARG A 289 -26.91 8.45 -6.47
C ARG A 289 -28.31 9.04 -6.48
N GLU A 290 -29.33 8.19 -6.44
CA GLU A 290 -30.74 8.60 -6.38
C GLU A 290 -31.03 9.38 -5.09
N GLY A 291 -30.55 8.90 -3.93
CA GLY A 291 -30.70 9.62 -2.66
C GLY A 291 -30.02 10.99 -2.65
N LYS A 292 -28.88 11.15 -3.34
CA LYS A 292 -28.22 12.46 -3.50
C LYS A 292 -29.02 13.37 -4.43
N ASN A 293 -29.57 12.85 -5.52
CA ASN A 293 -30.39 13.62 -6.46
C ASN A 293 -31.71 14.07 -5.82
N ALA A 294 -32.39 13.19 -5.08
CA ALA A 294 -33.62 13.54 -4.35
C ALA A 294 -33.39 14.68 -3.35
N ARG A 295 -32.27 14.66 -2.61
CA ARG A 295 -31.90 15.75 -1.70
C ARG A 295 -31.59 17.06 -2.42
N ARG A 296 -30.99 17.01 -3.62
CA ARG A 296 -30.77 18.22 -4.44
C ARG A 296 -32.09 18.78 -4.95
N LEU A 297 -33.04 17.93 -5.34
CA LEU A 297 -34.37 18.35 -5.80
C LEU A 297 -35.16 19.02 -4.67
N GLN A 298 -35.17 18.41 -3.47
CA GLN A 298 -35.81 19.03 -2.30
C GLN A 298 -35.20 20.38 -1.95
N ARG A 299 -33.87 20.50 -2.01
CA ARG A 299 -33.19 21.77 -1.73
C ARG A 299 -33.50 22.85 -2.76
N ALA A 300 -33.62 22.49 -4.03
CA ALA A 300 -34.02 23.43 -5.07
C ALA A 300 -35.44 23.95 -4.83
N GLN A 301 -36.37 23.09 -4.43
CA GLN A 301 -37.75 23.48 -4.11
C GLN A 301 -37.86 24.40 -2.88
N SER A 302 -36.88 24.40 -1.98
CA SER A 302 -36.90 25.25 -0.78
C SER A 302 -36.25 26.63 -0.97
N GLN A 303 -35.57 26.91 -2.10
CA GLN A 303 -34.87 28.19 -2.31
C GLN A 303 -35.71 29.27 -3.01
N ASP A 304 -36.94 28.97 -3.44
CA ASP A 304 -37.79 29.92 -4.19
C ASP A 304 -38.75 30.75 -3.32
N ASN A 305 -38.49 30.92 -2.02
CA ASN A 305 -39.24 31.86 -1.18
C ASN A 305 -38.38 33.11 -0.85
N PRO A 306 -38.44 34.18 -1.67
CA PRO A 306 -37.81 35.45 -1.35
C PRO A 306 -38.71 36.28 -0.44
N SER A 307 -38.38 36.38 0.84
CA SER A 307 -38.92 37.43 1.71
C SER A 307 -37.90 38.56 1.86
N THR A 308 -38.23 39.68 1.21
CA THR A 308 -38.02 41.10 1.56
C THR A 308 -37.46 41.32 2.97
N VAL A 309 -36.45 42.18 3.18
CA VAL A 309 -36.52 43.63 3.48
C VAL A 309 -35.09 44.23 3.60
N ASN A 310 -34.90 45.46 3.07
CA ASN A 310 -34.25 46.66 3.64
C ASN A 310 -32.87 46.59 4.35
N ASP A 311 -32.00 47.60 4.39
CA ASP A 311 -31.80 48.93 3.76
C ASP A 311 -30.54 49.52 4.44
N MET A 312 -29.93 50.58 3.87
CA MET A 312 -29.03 51.58 4.50
C MET A 312 -27.61 51.14 4.97
N ALA A 313 -26.55 51.96 4.98
CA ALA A 313 -26.12 53.22 4.34
C ALA A 313 -24.65 53.48 4.80
N ASP A 314 -23.84 54.08 3.92
CA ASP A 314 -22.73 55.05 4.10
C ASP A 314 -21.59 54.92 5.14
N GLY A 315 -20.39 55.34 4.70
CA GLY A 315 -19.31 55.80 5.57
C GLY A 315 -17.91 55.83 4.95
N ALA A 316 -17.59 56.89 4.19
CA ALA A 316 -16.26 57.16 3.64
C ALA A 316 -15.31 57.78 4.70
N ILE A 317 -14.01 57.41 4.70
CA ILE A 317 -12.97 58.19 5.39
C ILE A 317 -11.67 58.27 4.56
N SER A 318 -11.24 59.53 4.44
CA SER A 318 -10.02 60.17 3.93
C SER A 318 -8.67 59.48 4.25
N LEU A 319 -7.75 59.48 3.26
CA LEU A 319 -6.35 59.08 3.35
C LEU A 319 -5.44 60.31 3.15
N SER A 320 -4.43 60.47 3.99
CA SER A 320 -3.29 61.37 3.79
C SER A 320 -1.96 60.60 3.78
N PRO A 321 -0.96 60.98 2.97
CA PRO A 321 0.35 60.33 2.90
C PRO A 321 1.46 61.13 3.64
N ASP A 322 2.44 60.43 4.20
CA ASP A 322 3.88 60.76 4.20
C ASP A 322 4.61 60.22 5.43
N VAL A 323 5.56 59.28 5.22
CA VAL A 323 6.74 59.12 6.08
C VAL A 323 7.92 58.68 5.21
N VAL A 324 8.86 59.61 5.00
CA VAL A 324 10.20 59.37 4.45
C VAL A 324 11.14 59.05 5.61
N VAL A 325 11.83 57.91 5.57
CA VAL A 325 12.87 57.54 6.54
C VAL A 325 14.23 57.93 5.98
N VAL A 326 14.83 58.98 6.57
CA VAL A 326 16.22 59.40 6.35
C VAL A 326 17.10 58.61 7.33
N VAL A 327 18.09 57.87 6.80
CA VAL A 327 19.16 57.24 7.59
C VAL A 327 20.40 58.11 7.46
N ASP A 328 20.82 58.64 8.60
CA ASP A 328 22.02 59.45 8.77
C ASP A 328 23.25 58.54 8.93
N THR A 329 24.29 58.77 8.12
CA THR A 329 25.61 58.16 8.29
C THR A 329 26.67 59.21 8.00
N GLN A 330 27.12 59.92 9.04
CA GLN A 330 28.39 60.63 9.02
C GLN A 330 29.28 60.19 10.18
N GLY A 331 30.55 59.95 9.85
CA GLY A 331 31.66 59.98 10.78
C GLY A 331 32.29 58.62 11.10
N ASP A 332 33.19 58.15 10.24
CA ASP A 332 34.37 57.38 10.66
C ASP A 332 35.42 57.31 9.53
N ASP A 333 36.26 58.34 9.45
CA ASP A 333 37.34 58.51 8.45
C ASP A 333 38.66 57.81 8.82
N ALA A 334 38.61 56.72 9.61
CA ALA A 334 39.81 56.04 10.12
C ALA A 334 40.06 54.62 9.56
N LEU A 335 39.55 54.28 8.36
CA LEU A 335 39.78 52.97 7.72
C LEU A 335 40.38 53.02 6.31
N ALA A 336 40.82 54.19 5.84
CA ALA A 336 41.47 54.34 4.55
C ALA A 336 42.96 54.01 4.62
N ASN A 337 43.35 52.72 4.76
CA ASN A 337 44.68 52.22 4.35
C ASN A 337 44.87 50.68 4.38
N THR A 338 43.87 49.90 3.94
CA THR A 338 44.08 48.45 3.62
C THR A 338 43.33 48.03 2.36
N ALA A 339 43.33 48.87 1.32
CA ALA A 339 42.65 48.62 0.05
C ALA A 339 43.63 48.37 -1.10
N THR A 340 44.48 47.34 -1.00
CA THR A 340 45.21 46.75 -2.15
C THR A 340 45.70 45.34 -1.83
N ASN A 341 44.82 44.46 -1.32
CA ASN A 341 45.00 43.02 -1.49
C ASN A 341 43.79 42.51 -2.24
N GLY A 342 44.00 42.18 -3.51
CA GLY A 342 42.97 41.73 -4.44
C GLY A 342 42.12 40.64 -3.81
N SER A 343 40.82 40.92 -3.74
CA SER A 343 39.74 39.96 -3.46
C SER A 343 39.75 38.87 -4.54
N SER A 344 40.73 38.00 -4.50
CA SER A 344 40.76 36.75 -5.23
C SER A 344 39.73 35.85 -4.56
N SER A 345 38.49 35.94 -5.05
CA SER A 345 37.48 34.92 -4.78
C SER A 345 38.16 33.56 -4.98
N PRO A 346 38.14 32.65 -3.98
CA PRO A 346 38.95 31.44 -4.01
C PRO A 346 38.65 30.70 -5.30
N ALA A 347 39.64 30.65 -6.20
CA ALA A 347 39.47 30.11 -7.54
C ALA A 347 38.86 28.70 -7.40
N ALA A 348 37.67 28.51 -7.98
CA ALA A 348 36.97 27.23 -7.89
C ALA A 348 37.90 26.13 -8.42
N ALA A 349 38.15 25.11 -7.60
CA ALA A 349 39.04 24.03 -7.98
C ALA A 349 38.49 23.32 -9.23
N THR A 350 39.33 23.10 -10.24
CA THR A 350 38.96 22.40 -11.46
C THR A 350 39.26 20.91 -11.30
N ILE A 351 38.25 20.05 -11.43
CA ILE A 351 38.36 18.60 -11.26
C ILE A 351 38.04 17.91 -12.60
N GLN A 352 38.89 16.97 -13.03
CA GLN A 352 38.71 16.25 -14.29
C GLN A 352 37.73 15.07 -14.16
N GLU A 353 37.08 14.72 -15.28
CA GLU A 353 36.22 13.54 -15.38
C GLU A 353 37.02 12.26 -15.15
N GLY A 354 36.73 11.57 -14.05
CA GLY A 354 37.49 10.41 -13.55
C GLY A 354 37.77 10.54 -12.05
N ASP A 355 38.02 11.76 -11.58
CA ASP A 355 38.39 12.05 -10.19
C ASP A 355 37.16 12.31 -9.30
N TYR A 356 36.18 11.41 -9.39
CA TYR A 356 34.96 11.50 -8.59
C TYR A 356 35.23 11.42 -7.08
N ALA A 357 36.36 10.85 -6.65
CA ALA A 357 36.79 10.86 -5.25
C ALA A 357 37.04 12.28 -4.74
N THR A 358 37.85 13.06 -5.46
CA THR A 358 38.16 14.46 -5.14
C THR A 358 36.90 15.31 -5.15
N ALA A 359 36.05 15.15 -6.18
CA ALA A 359 34.78 15.88 -6.26
C ALA A 359 33.85 15.58 -5.07
N ARG A 360 33.83 14.33 -4.57
CA ARG A 360 33.06 13.98 -3.36
C ARG A 360 33.62 14.63 -2.10
N SER A 361 34.94 14.78 -1.98
CA SER A 361 35.56 15.50 -0.88
C SER A 361 35.17 16.98 -0.88
N HIS A 362 35.21 17.64 -2.04
CA HIS A 362 34.72 19.03 -2.19
C HIS A 362 33.22 19.15 -1.90
N ILE A 363 32.42 18.12 -2.23
CA ILE A 363 31.01 18.07 -1.85
C ILE A 363 30.82 17.99 -0.34
N ALA A 364 31.65 17.22 0.36
CA ALA A 364 31.61 17.08 1.80
C ALA A 364 32.02 18.36 2.53
N SER A 365 33.05 19.06 2.03
CA SER A 365 33.55 20.33 2.58
C SER A 365 32.74 21.56 2.16
N GLN A 366 31.76 21.41 1.26
CA GLN A 366 30.99 22.51 0.68
C GLN A 366 31.85 23.58 -0.01
N THR A 367 33.01 23.21 -0.56
CA THR A 367 33.84 24.13 -1.34
C THR A 367 33.38 24.17 -2.79
N PRO A 368 33.38 25.34 -3.46
CA PRO A 368 33.06 25.43 -4.87
C PRO A 368 34.09 24.70 -5.73
N PHE A 369 33.62 24.06 -6.80
CA PHE A 369 34.50 23.41 -7.78
C PHE A 369 33.82 23.35 -9.16
N SER A 370 34.62 23.33 -10.21
CA SER A 370 34.18 23.08 -11.58
C SER A 370 34.57 21.65 -11.98
N PHE A 371 33.67 20.93 -12.62
CA PHE A 371 33.88 19.58 -13.11
C PHE A 371 33.99 19.62 -14.63
N VAL A 372 35.13 19.18 -15.16
CA VAL A 372 35.52 19.36 -16.56
C VAL A 372 35.74 17.99 -17.20
N ASN A 373 35.24 17.80 -18.41
CA ASN A 373 35.47 16.57 -19.17
C ASN A 373 36.95 16.39 -19.51
N THR A 374 37.37 15.19 -19.86
CA THR A 374 38.67 14.87 -20.48
C THR A 374 39.05 15.79 -21.65
N ARG A 375 38.07 16.39 -22.34
CA ARG A 375 38.28 17.38 -23.43
C ARG A 375 38.44 18.83 -22.98
N GLY A 376 38.51 19.10 -21.68
CA GLY A 376 38.56 20.48 -21.16
C GLY A 376 37.21 21.22 -21.17
N LYS A 377 36.12 20.58 -21.62
CA LYS A 377 34.78 21.20 -21.60
C LYS A 377 34.16 21.07 -20.21
N GLN A 378 33.78 22.19 -19.61
CA GLN A 378 33.06 22.22 -18.33
C GLN A 378 31.73 21.47 -18.47
N ILE A 379 31.54 20.44 -17.65
CA ILE A 379 30.31 19.63 -17.60
C ILE A 379 29.35 20.26 -16.59
N PHE A 380 29.88 20.67 -15.45
CA PHE A 380 29.08 21.15 -14.33
C PHE A 380 29.92 22.06 -13.43
N GLU A 381 29.32 23.14 -12.94
CA GLU A 381 29.88 23.97 -11.88
C GLU A 381 29.04 23.79 -10.63
N ARG A 382 29.71 23.72 -9.47
CA ARG A 382 29.01 23.62 -8.19
C ARG A 382 29.39 24.75 -7.28
N THR A 383 28.39 25.53 -6.89
CA THR A 383 28.52 26.46 -5.76
C THR A 383 28.01 25.81 -4.46
N PRO A 384 28.44 26.29 -3.29
CA PRO A 384 27.94 25.79 -2.01
C PRO A 384 26.43 26.03 -1.90
N GLY A 385 25.65 24.94 -1.86
CA GLY A 385 24.18 24.99 -1.81
C GLY A 385 23.51 24.38 -3.04
N ASP A 386 24.23 24.27 -4.16
CA ASP A 386 23.70 23.65 -5.37
C ASP A 386 23.44 22.16 -5.20
N ARG A 387 22.39 21.70 -5.90
CA ARG A 387 22.01 20.28 -5.93
C ARG A 387 23.09 19.46 -6.62
N VAL A 388 23.45 18.33 -6.02
CA VAL A 388 24.38 17.37 -6.63
C VAL A 388 23.68 16.72 -7.84
N PRO A 389 24.36 16.62 -9.00
CA PRO A 389 23.84 15.96 -10.18
C PRO A 389 23.33 14.54 -9.90
N GLU A 390 22.25 14.14 -10.55
CA GLU A 390 21.61 12.83 -10.36
C GLU A 390 22.25 11.72 -11.22
N ASP A 391 23.56 11.76 -11.42
CA ASP A 391 24.27 10.82 -12.27
C ASP A 391 24.88 9.63 -11.50
N PRO A 392 24.67 8.37 -11.95
CA PRO A 392 25.19 7.17 -11.27
C PRO A 392 26.70 7.16 -11.03
N LYS A 393 27.47 7.81 -11.92
CA LYS A 393 28.94 7.84 -11.87
C LYS A 393 29.47 8.42 -10.55
N TRP A 394 28.72 9.34 -9.92
CA TRP A 394 29.11 9.98 -8.66
C TRP A 394 29.12 9.02 -7.45
N TRP A 395 28.54 7.82 -7.58
CA TRP A 395 28.40 6.89 -6.46
C TRP A 395 28.45 5.40 -6.85
N ALA A 396 28.86 5.07 -8.08
CA ALA A 396 28.84 3.70 -8.59
C ALA A 396 29.76 2.77 -7.77
N ASP A 397 30.97 3.23 -7.44
CA ASP A 397 32.04 2.39 -6.87
C ASP A 397 32.23 2.55 -5.37
N THR A 398 31.26 3.15 -4.68
CA THR A 398 31.43 3.51 -3.26
C THR A 398 30.28 3.01 -2.41
N ASP A 399 30.67 2.50 -1.26
CA ASP A 399 29.71 2.05 -0.26
C ASP A 399 28.75 3.16 0.15
N THR A 400 27.48 2.77 0.27
CA THR A 400 26.38 3.71 0.52
C THR A 400 26.55 4.51 1.81
N LYS A 401 27.34 4.02 2.76
CA LYS A 401 27.59 4.63 4.07
C LYS A 401 28.73 5.66 4.03
N ALA A 402 29.71 5.49 3.14
CA ALA A 402 30.85 6.38 2.98
C ALA A 402 30.53 7.63 2.15
N LEU A 403 29.40 7.64 1.43
CA LEU A 403 28.98 8.77 0.61
C LEU A 403 28.52 9.98 1.48
N PRO A 404 28.92 11.21 1.12
CA PRO A 404 28.38 12.43 1.74
C PRO A 404 26.85 12.47 1.69
N LYS A 405 26.21 13.07 2.71
CA LYS A 405 24.74 13.23 2.78
C LYS A 405 24.11 13.74 1.47
N PRO A 406 24.58 14.82 0.84
CA PRO A 406 23.96 15.32 -0.40
C PRO A 406 24.05 14.32 -1.56
N VAL A 407 25.16 13.59 -1.71
CA VAL A 407 25.32 12.54 -2.73
C VAL A 407 24.36 11.37 -2.49
N ARG A 408 24.11 11.01 -1.22
CA ARG A 408 23.12 9.97 -0.86
C ARG A 408 21.67 10.39 -1.15
N GLU A 409 21.38 11.68 -1.14
CA GLU A 409 20.06 12.21 -1.49
C GLU A 409 19.87 12.21 -3.01
N ALA A 410 20.85 12.69 -3.78
CA ALA A 410 20.84 12.60 -5.24
C ALA A 410 20.65 11.14 -5.71
N ARG A 411 21.40 10.19 -5.14
CA ARG A 411 21.21 8.75 -5.42
C ARG A 411 19.82 8.24 -5.08
N ARG A 412 19.20 8.72 -4.00
CA ARG A 412 17.84 8.32 -3.62
C ARG A 412 16.82 8.85 -4.62
N ARG A 413 16.97 10.08 -5.09
CA ARG A 413 16.11 10.68 -6.12
C ARG A 413 16.24 9.96 -7.45
N TRP A 414 17.46 9.73 -7.92
CA TRP A 414 17.72 8.95 -9.13
C TRP A 414 17.08 7.55 -9.08
N ARG A 415 17.21 6.85 -7.95
CA ARG A 415 16.56 5.53 -7.76
C ARG A 415 15.04 5.60 -7.69
N SER A 416 14.47 6.70 -7.19
CA SER A 416 13.02 6.91 -7.16
C SER A 416 12.49 7.19 -8.57
N ALA A 417 13.14 8.09 -9.32
CA ALA A 417 12.83 8.34 -10.73
C ALA A 417 12.88 7.03 -11.55
N GLN A 418 13.95 6.24 -11.39
CA GLN A 418 14.06 4.95 -12.08
C GLN A 418 12.94 3.95 -11.70
N ARG A 419 12.42 4.01 -10.46
CA ARG A 419 11.28 3.18 -10.06
C ARG A 419 9.99 3.70 -10.69
N GLU A 420 9.81 5.01 -10.74
CA GLU A 420 8.67 5.65 -11.38
C GLU A 420 8.64 5.33 -12.88
N ASP A 421 9.79 5.37 -13.57
CA ASP A 421 9.89 5.00 -14.99
C ASP A 421 9.53 3.53 -15.22
N ARG A 422 10.04 2.62 -14.38
CA ARG A 422 9.68 1.19 -14.45
C ARG A 422 8.20 0.96 -14.17
N HIS A 423 7.63 1.68 -13.22
CA HIS A 423 6.22 1.58 -12.89
C HIS A 423 5.33 2.19 -13.98
N GLY A 424 5.69 3.35 -14.52
CA GLY A 424 5.00 4.02 -15.61
C GLY A 424 5.03 3.18 -16.89
N SER A 425 6.20 2.66 -17.26
CA SER A 425 6.35 1.76 -18.40
C SER A 425 5.52 0.48 -18.23
N SER A 426 5.50 -0.13 -17.03
CA SER A 426 4.67 -1.31 -16.78
C SER A 426 3.16 -1.04 -16.84
N ARG A 427 2.73 0.16 -16.44
CA ARG A 427 1.32 0.59 -16.55
C ARG A 427 0.95 0.82 -18.00
N ASN A 428 1.76 1.57 -18.74
CA ASN A 428 1.51 1.83 -20.15
C ASN A 428 1.52 0.53 -20.98
N ALA A 429 2.41 -0.42 -20.67
CA ALA A 429 2.44 -1.73 -21.32
C ALA A 429 1.24 -2.63 -20.95
N ALA A 430 0.66 -2.46 -19.75
CA ALA A 430 -0.56 -3.16 -19.35
C ALA A 430 -1.81 -2.51 -19.97
N GLU A 431 -1.82 -1.18 -20.07
CA GLU A 431 -2.88 -0.40 -20.71
C GLU A 431 -2.97 -0.74 -22.21
N SER A 432 -1.84 -0.76 -22.92
CA SER A 432 -1.80 -1.11 -24.34
C SER A 432 -2.28 -2.55 -24.60
N LYS A 433 -1.88 -3.51 -23.77
CA LYS A 433 -2.39 -4.89 -23.87
C LYS A 433 -3.88 -5.01 -23.60
N LYS A 434 -4.42 -4.19 -22.70
CA LYS A 434 -5.85 -4.22 -22.38
C LYS A 434 -6.71 -3.63 -23.52
N VAL A 435 -6.23 -2.56 -24.16
CA VAL A 435 -6.90 -1.96 -25.32
C VAL A 435 -6.95 -2.94 -26.50
N GLU A 436 -5.90 -3.74 -26.71
CA GLU A 436 -5.87 -4.74 -27.77
C GLU A 436 -6.87 -5.88 -27.51
N THR A 437 -6.91 -6.42 -26.29
CA THR A 437 -7.83 -7.51 -25.92
C THR A 437 -9.30 -7.09 -25.86
N ASP A 438 -9.60 -5.88 -25.38
CA ASP A 438 -10.98 -5.37 -25.34
C ASP A 438 -11.51 -5.11 -26.76
N SER A 439 -10.65 -4.84 -27.75
CA SER A 439 -11.07 -4.59 -29.14
C SER A 439 -11.52 -5.87 -29.86
N ASP A 440 -10.90 -7.01 -29.57
CA ASP A 440 -11.22 -8.28 -30.22
C ASP A 440 -12.37 -8.99 -29.51
N GLU A 441 -12.44 -8.91 -28.17
CA GLU A 441 -13.53 -9.50 -27.40
C GLU A 441 -14.86 -8.77 -27.67
N THR A 442 -14.84 -7.45 -27.86
CA THR A 442 -16.04 -6.67 -28.19
C THR A 442 -16.56 -6.92 -29.61
N LYS A 443 -15.67 -7.19 -30.58
CA LYS A 443 -16.09 -7.57 -31.95
C LYS A 443 -16.76 -8.94 -31.95
N ALA A 444 -16.16 -9.94 -31.31
CA ALA A 444 -16.74 -11.28 -31.20
C ALA A 444 -18.10 -11.26 -30.46
N ALA A 445 -18.18 -10.54 -29.34
CA ALA A 445 -19.43 -10.39 -28.59
C ALA A 445 -20.52 -9.66 -29.40
N ARG A 446 -20.16 -8.69 -30.25
CA ARG A 446 -21.10 -7.96 -31.11
C ARG A 446 -21.64 -8.84 -32.25
N VAL A 447 -20.80 -9.71 -32.82
CA VAL A 447 -21.22 -10.70 -33.83
C VAL A 447 -22.16 -11.72 -33.20
N ALA A 448 -21.84 -12.24 -32.01
CA ALA A 448 -22.71 -13.19 -31.30
C ALA A 448 -24.09 -12.60 -30.96
N ARG A 449 -24.14 -11.31 -30.57
CA ARG A 449 -25.42 -10.61 -30.30
C ARG A 449 -26.27 -10.42 -31.55
N ARG A 450 -25.65 -10.15 -32.72
CA ARG A 450 -26.37 -10.08 -34.01
C ARG A 450 -26.96 -11.45 -34.37
N ALA A 451 -26.16 -12.51 -34.32
CA ALA A 451 -26.64 -13.87 -34.59
C ALA A 451 -27.81 -14.28 -33.67
N GLN A 452 -27.78 -13.91 -32.38
CA GLN A 452 -28.90 -14.16 -31.47
C GLN A 452 -30.15 -13.35 -31.81
N LYS A 453 -30.00 -12.13 -32.32
CA LYS A 453 -31.12 -11.29 -32.76
C LYS A 453 -31.77 -11.89 -34.00
N ASP A 454 -30.96 -12.24 -35.00
CA ASP A 454 -31.43 -12.82 -36.26
C ASP A 454 -32.15 -14.17 -36.01
N ALA A 455 -31.62 -14.99 -35.09
CA ALA A 455 -32.26 -16.24 -34.69
C ALA A 455 -33.63 -16.04 -33.98
N LYS A 456 -33.81 -14.93 -33.25
CA LYS A 456 -35.10 -14.59 -32.63
C LYS A 456 -36.09 -14.11 -33.67
N GLU A 457 -35.66 -13.28 -34.61
CA GLU A 457 -36.49 -12.79 -35.71
C GLU A 457 -36.97 -13.96 -36.58
N ALA A 458 -36.09 -14.90 -36.93
CA ALA A 458 -36.46 -16.11 -37.68
C ALA A 458 -37.55 -16.95 -36.98
N LYS A 459 -37.43 -17.13 -35.65
CA LYS A 459 -38.44 -17.84 -34.85
C LYS A 459 -39.79 -17.11 -34.83
N GLN A 460 -39.77 -15.79 -34.86
CA GLN A 460 -40.98 -14.98 -34.87
C GLN A 460 -41.71 -15.08 -36.22
N VAL A 461 -40.96 -14.99 -37.33
CA VAL A 461 -41.49 -15.19 -38.69
C VAL A 461 -42.10 -16.57 -38.84
N GLU A 462 -41.46 -17.63 -38.33
CA GLU A 462 -42.02 -18.98 -38.41
C GLU A 462 -43.32 -19.11 -37.58
N LYS A 463 -43.38 -18.48 -36.41
CA LYS A 463 -44.59 -18.47 -35.58
C LYS A 463 -45.74 -17.74 -36.27
N GLU A 464 -45.49 -16.64 -36.97
CA GLU A 464 -46.48 -15.92 -37.76
C GLU A 464 -46.96 -16.73 -38.96
N ARG A 465 -46.05 -17.38 -39.69
CA ARG A 465 -46.40 -18.29 -40.79
C ARG A 465 -47.31 -19.44 -40.32
N LYS A 466 -47.04 -20.03 -39.15
CA LYS A 466 -47.91 -21.04 -38.55
C LYS A 466 -49.29 -20.48 -38.15
N ARG A 467 -49.37 -19.24 -37.70
CA ARG A 467 -50.65 -18.57 -37.40
C ARG A 467 -51.47 -18.32 -38.68
N GLN A 468 -50.83 -17.84 -39.74
CA GLN A 468 -51.49 -17.64 -41.04
C GLN A 468 -52.02 -18.95 -41.61
N ALA A 469 -51.22 -20.03 -41.58
CA ALA A 469 -51.65 -21.35 -42.05
C ALA A 469 -52.82 -21.95 -41.26
N ARG A 470 -52.93 -21.64 -39.95
CA ARG A 470 -54.10 -22.03 -39.14
C ARG A 470 -55.34 -21.22 -39.51
N LYS A 471 -55.18 -19.93 -39.83
CA LYS A 471 -56.28 -19.06 -40.23
C LYS A 471 -56.87 -19.44 -41.58
N THR A 472 -56.04 -19.85 -42.54
CA THR A 472 -56.54 -20.33 -43.85
C THR A 472 -57.27 -21.68 -43.73
N LYS A 473 -56.80 -22.57 -42.85
CA LYS A 473 -57.47 -23.86 -42.59
C LYS A 473 -58.82 -23.77 -41.86
N SER A 474 -59.14 -22.65 -41.22
CA SER A 474 -60.47 -22.47 -40.59
C SER A 474 -61.46 -21.71 -41.48
N SER A 475 -61.02 -21.24 -42.64
CA SER A 475 -61.83 -20.47 -43.59
C SER A 475 -62.20 -21.29 -44.84
N ALA A 476 -61.55 -22.44 -45.03
CA ALA A 476 -61.92 -23.48 -45.96
C ALA A 476 -62.60 -24.60 -45.17
#